data_AF-A0A941DRV2-F1
#
_entry.id   AF-A0A941DRV2-F1
#
_cell.length_a   1.000
_cell.length_b   1.000
_cell.length_c   1.000
_cell.angle_alpha   90.00
_cell.angle_beta   90.00
_cell.angle_gamma   90.00
#
_symmetry.space_group_name_H-M   'P 1'
#
loop_
_entity.id
_entity.type
_entity.pdbx_description
1 polymer ?
#
loop_
_entity_poly.entity_id
_entity_poly.type
_entity_poly.pdbx_seq_one_letter_code
_entity_poly.pdbx_strand_id
1 'polypeptide(L)'
;AKIDQITIEANELISQDSDKNLFQLTVQLQNHSTMPMSWPHIELILNDAKDKTVIQKSFSPKEYLSEVDELGKGIAAGSDKNIKIYFELPKLKASGYHVGAFYP
;
A
#
# COMPACT_ATOMS: atom_id res chain seq x y z
N ALA A 1 1.32 -23.41 -8.89
CA ALA A 1 1.58 -22.22 -8.06
C ALA A 1 0.28 -21.43 -7.96
N LYS A 2 -0.20 -21.11 -6.75
CA LYS A 2 -1.27 -20.11 -6.61
C LYS A 2 -0.65 -18.79 -7.06
N ILE A 3 -1.08 -18.27 -8.19
CA ILE A 3 -0.76 -16.91 -8.60
C ILE A 3 -1.45 -16.01 -7.59
N ASP A 4 -0.70 -15.13 -6.92
CA ASP A 4 -1.30 -14.08 -6.08
C ASP A 4 -2.30 -13.30 -6.94
N GLN A 5 -3.58 -13.42 -6.60
CA GLN A 5 -4.66 -12.90 -7.43
C GLN A 5 -4.81 -11.38 -7.29
N ILE A 6 -4.29 -10.81 -6.21
CA ILE A 6 -4.14 -9.37 -6.04
C ILE A 6 -2.67 -9.01 -6.19
N THR A 7 -2.36 -8.10 -7.10
CA THR A 7 -1.01 -7.60 -7.36
C THR A 7 -0.96 -6.09 -7.22
N ILE A 8 0.23 -5.57 -6.92
CA ILE A 8 0.53 -4.13 -7.03
C ILE A 8 1.15 -3.90 -8.40
N GLU A 9 0.40 -3.25 -9.29
CA GLU A 9 0.87 -2.93 -10.65
C GLU A 9 1.76 -1.69 -10.67
N ALA A 10 1.45 -0.72 -9.80
CA ALA A 10 2.22 0.50 -9.64
C ALA A 10 2.16 0.99 -8.20
N ASN A 11 3.23 1.62 -7.75
CA ASN A 11 3.27 2.32 -6.48
C ASN A 11 4.16 3.55 -6.57
N GLU A 12 3.83 4.56 -5.77
CA GLU A 12 4.55 5.82 -5.73
C GLU A 12 4.50 6.40 -4.32
N LEU A 13 5.66 6.76 -3.77
CA LEU A 13 5.79 7.46 -2.50
C LEU A 13 6.25 8.89 -2.73
N ILE A 14 5.44 9.86 -2.31
CA ILE A 14 5.73 11.30 -2.44
C ILE A 14 5.81 11.93 -1.04
N SER A 15 6.87 12.70 -0.79
CA SER A 15 6.94 13.64 0.34
C SER A 15 6.13 14.89 0.00
N GLN A 16 4.98 15.09 0.66
CA GLN A 16 4.13 16.26 0.43
C GLN A 16 4.72 17.52 1.06
N ASP A 17 5.35 17.36 2.22
CA ASP A 17 6.03 18.44 2.94
C ASP A 17 7.17 17.81 3.75
N SER A 18 8.40 18.05 3.30
CA SER A 18 9.62 17.50 3.91
C SER A 18 9.91 18.05 5.31
N ASP A 19 9.30 19.18 5.68
CA ASP A 19 9.41 19.72 7.04
C ASP A 19 8.34 19.17 7.96
N LYS A 20 7.15 18.90 7.44
CA LYS A 20 6.03 18.32 8.19
C LYS A 20 5.96 16.81 8.17
N ASN A 21 6.95 16.12 7.58
CA ASN A 21 7.04 14.67 7.64
C ASN A 21 5.82 13.95 7.03
N LEU A 22 5.09 14.63 6.15
CA LEU A 22 3.84 14.14 5.57
C LEU A 22 4.13 13.45 4.25
N PHE A 23 3.69 12.20 4.13
CA PHE A 23 3.89 11.37 2.96
C PHE A 23 2.54 10.94 2.36
N GLN A 24 2.53 10.82 1.04
CA GLN A 24 1.45 10.18 0.29
C GLN A 24 2.01 8.94 -0.39
N LEU A 25 1.44 7.78 -0.08
CA LEU A 25 1.66 6.53 -0.82
C LEU A 25 0.46 6.30 -1.75
N THR A 26 0.72 6.20 -3.04
CA THR A 26 -0.24 5.78 -4.06
C THR A 26 0.04 4.32 -4.42
N VAL A 27 -0.99 3.47 -4.45
CA VAL A 27 -0.87 2.05 -4.84
C VAL A 27 -1.98 1.69 -5.82
N GLN A 28 -1.60 1.14 -6.97
CA GLN A 28 -2.52 0.54 -7.92
C GLN A 28 -2.59 -0.96 -7.68
N LEU A 29 -3.72 -1.44 -7.17
CA LEU A 29 -4.01 -2.85 -7.02
C LEU A 29 -4.77 -3.37 -8.24
N GLN A 30 -4.47 -4.60 -8.67
CA GLN A 30 -5.26 -5.30 -9.68
C GLN A 30 -5.72 -6.65 -9.16
N ASN A 31 -7.01 -6.94 -9.33
CA ASN A 31 -7.58 -8.26 -9.09
C ASN A 31 -7.60 -9.07 -10.39
N HIS A 32 -6.68 -10.03 -10.51
CA HIS A 32 -6.58 -10.96 -11.64
C HIS A 32 -7.52 -12.16 -11.53
N SER A 33 -8.28 -12.29 -10.44
CA SER A 33 -9.24 -13.39 -10.28
C SER A 33 -10.57 -13.13 -10.98
N THR A 34 -11.32 -14.22 -11.17
CA THR A 34 -12.69 -14.21 -11.68
C THR A 34 -13.72 -13.96 -10.58
N MET A 35 -13.30 -13.66 -9.35
CA MET A 35 -14.18 -13.44 -8.19
C MET A 35 -13.83 -12.14 -7.46
N PRO A 36 -14.76 -11.55 -6.69
CA PRO A 36 -14.41 -10.50 -5.76
C PRO A 36 -13.40 -11.01 -4.71
N MET A 37 -12.36 -10.23 -4.45
CA MET A 37 -11.31 -10.56 -3.47
C MET A 37 -11.34 -9.58 -2.31
N SER A 38 -11.07 -10.06 -1.10
CA SER A 38 -10.95 -9.17 0.06
C SER A 38 -9.83 -8.15 -0.14
N TRP A 39 -9.96 -6.98 0.48
CA TRP A 39 -8.93 -5.97 0.50
C TRP A 39 -7.68 -6.47 1.26
N PRO A 40 -6.47 -6.37 0.70
CA PRO A 40 -5.25 -6.81 1.37
C PRO A 40 -4.78 -5.80 2.43
N HIS A 41 -3.90 -6.21 3.34
CA HIS A 41 -3.06 -5.24 4.03
C HIS A 41 -1.99 -4.73 3.05
N ILE A 42 -1.68 -3.44 3.13
CA ILE A 42 -0.59 -2.83 2.35
C ILE A 42 0.59 -2.63 3.29
N GLU A 43 1.74 -3.14 2.88
CA GLU A 43 3.00 -2.96 3.58
C GLU A 43 3.86 -1.91 2.88
N LEU A 44 4.49 -1.04 3.67
CA LEU A 44 5.55 -0.14 3.24
C LEU A 44 6.80 -0.42 4.06
N ILE A 45 7.88 -0.76 3.38
CA ILE A 45 9.22 -0.91 3.95
C ILE A 45 10.09 0.24 3.43
N LEU A 46 10.76 0.94 4.32
CA LEU A 46 11.75 1.96 3.99
C LEU A 46 13.13 1.46 4.36
N ASN A 47 14.07 1.60 3.43
CA ASN A 47 15.46 1.20 3.61
C ASN A 47 16.37 2.44 3.61
N ASP A 48 17.44 2.39 4.41
CA ASP A 48 18.52 3.36 4.34
C ASP A 48 19.42 3.13 3.11
N ALA A 49 20.46 3.94 2.96
CA ALA A 49 21.42 3.85 1.86
C ALA A 49 22.28 2.56 1.86
N LYS A 50 22.17 1.71 2.88
CA LYS A 50 22.83 0.41 3.00
C LYS A 50 21.85 -0.76 2.84
N ASP A 51 20.67 -0.49 2.27
CA ASP A 51 19.57 -1.44 2.12
C ASP A 51 19.07 -2.04 3.44
N LYS A 52 19.33 -1.37 4.58
CA LYS A 52 18.82 -1.81 5.86
C LYS A 52 17.43 -1.22 6.09
N THR A 53 16.47 -2.08 6.41
CA THR A 53 15.13 -1.65 6.83
C THR A 53 15.21 -0.79 8.09
N VAL A 54 14.71 0.44 7.96
CA VAL A 54 14.61 1.43 9.03
C VAL A 54 13.18 1.62 9.51
N ILE A 55 12.20 1.44 8.63
CA ILE A 55 10.77 1.52 8.96
C ILE A 55 10.02 0.43 8.21
N GLN A 56 9.06 -0.18 8.89
CA GLN A 56 8.07 -1.08 8.33
C GLN A 56 6.71 -0.66 8.85
N LYS A 57 5.79 -0.32 7.94
CA LYS A 57 4.41 0.06 8.25
C LYS A 57 3.48 -0.90 7.54
N SER A 58 2.45 -1.35 8.24
CA SER A 58 1.31 -2.05 7.67
C SER A 58 0.10 -1.15 7.78
N PHE A 59 -0.65 -1.05 6.69
CA PHE A 59 -1.93 -0.37 6.60
C PHE A 59 -3.02 -1.41 6.38
N SER A 60 -3.95 -1.50 7.32
CA SER A 60 -5.15 -2.31 7.17
C SER A 60 -6.13 -1.65 6.18
N PRO A 61 -7.06 -2.41 5.58
CA PRO A 61 -8.11 -1.86 4.72
C PRO A 61 -8.89 -0.69 5.34
N LYS A 62 -9.05 -0.68 6.66
CA LYS A 62 -9.74 0.40 7.38
C LYS A 62 -8.97 1.71 7.38
N GLU A 63 -7.65 1.68 7.19
CA GLU A 63 -6.79 2.86 7.22
C GLU A 63 -6.66 3.54 5.86
N TYR A 64 -6.92 2.82 4.77
CA TYR A 64 -6.76 3.36 3.41
C TYR A 64 -8.06 3.42 2.60
N LEU A 65 -9.14 2.77 3.02
CA LEU A 65 -10.44 2.92 2.39
C LEU A 65 -11.15 4.14 2.98
N SER A 66 -11.64 5.02 2.10
CA SER A 66 -12.42 6.19 2.51
C SER A 66 -13.85 5.84 2.93
N GLU A 67 -14.40 4.75 2.37
CA GLU A 67 -15.75 4.27 2.64
C GLU A 67 -15.73 2.92 3.34
N VAL A 68 -16.27 2.87 4.56
CA VAL A 68 -16.34 1.62 5.35
C VAL A 68 -17.16 0.54 4.62
N ASP A 69 -18.14 0.94 3.81
CA ASP A 69 -18.99 0.03 3.04
C ASP A 69 -18.24 -0.70 1.91
N GLU A 70 -17.11 -0.18 1.43
CA GLU A 70 -16.27 -0.90 0.45
C GLU A 70 -15.56 -2.11 1.07
N LEU A 71 -15.35 -2.09 2.39
CA LEU A 71 -14.58 -3.13 3.08
C LEU A 71 -15.23 -4.51 2.95
N GLY A 72 -16.57 -4.57 3.02
CA GLY A 72 -17.35 -5.80 2.84
C GLY A 72 -17.54 -6.22 1.39
N LYS A 73 -17.38 -5.30 0.42
CA LYS A 73 -17.54 -5.59 -1.02
C LYS A 73 -16.29 -6.21 -1.62
N GLY A 74 -15.11 -5.89 -1.07
CA GLY A 74 -13.83 -6.28 -1.65
C GLY A 74 -13.52 -5.57 -2.96
N ILE A 75 -12.50 -6.06 -3.65
CA ILE A 75 -12.09 -5.65 -4.99
C ILE A 75 -12.80 -6.54 -6.00
N ALA A 76 -13.57 -5.95 -6.91
CA ALA A 76 -14.33 -6.71 -7.91
C ALA A 76 -13.41 -7.56 -8.82
N ALA A 77 -13.94 -8.65 -9.37
CA ALA A 77 -13.22 -9.53 -10.30
C ALA A 77 -12.69 -8.75 -11.51
N GLY A 78 -11.43 -9.00 -11.91
CA GLY A 78 -10.81 -8.37 -13.08
C GLY A 78 -10.62 -6.85 -12.99
N SER A 79 -10.89 -6.22 -11.84
CA SER A 79 -10.86 -4.77 -11.66
C SER A 79 -9.54 -4.27 -11.09
N ASP A 80 -9.22 -3.01 -11.37
CA ASP A 80 -8.14 -2.27 -10.70
C ASP A 80 -8.70 -1.24 -9.71
N LYS A 81 -7.90 -0.94 -8.69
CA LYS A 81 -8.21 0.05 -7.65
C LYS A 81 -6.98 0.89 -7.35
N ASN A 82 -7.14 2.21 -7.39
CA ASN A 82 -6.11 3.16 -7.01
C ASN A 82 -6.35 3.66 -5.58
N ILE A 83 -5.39 3.40 -4.70
CA ILE A 83 -5.46 3.71 -3.27
C ILE A 83 -4.47 4.84 -2.96
N LYS A 84 -4.89 5.80 -2.14
CA LYS A 84 -4.04 6.88 -1.63
C LYS A 84 -4.03 6.85 -0.12
N ILE A 85 -2.84 6.74 0.46
CA ILE A 85 -2.62 6.68 1.90
C ILE A 85 -1.80 7.89 2.30
N TYR A 86 -2.33 8.70 3.22
CA TYR A 86 -1.62 9.82 3.82
C TYR A 86 -1.17 9.45 5.22
N PHE A 87 0.11 9.62 5.51
CA PHE A 87 0.67 9.25 6.81
C PHE A 87 1.91 10.07 7.13
N GLU A 88 2.24 10.13 8.41
CA GLU A 88 3.44 10.79 8.90
C GLU A 88 4.55 9.77 9.17
N LEU A 89 5.79 10.19 8.94
CA LEU A 89 7.00 9.43 9.29
C LEU A 89 7.94 10.30 10.13
N PRO A 90 8.66 9.77 11.11
CA PRO A 90 9.71 10.55 11.77
C PRO A 90 10.74 11.05 10.73
N LYS A 91 11.35 12.23 10.91
CA LYS A 91 12.39 12.75 10.00
C LYS A 91 13.47 11.66 9.81
N LEU A 92 13.55 11.09 8.60
CA LEU A 92 14.54 10.06 8.29
C LEU A 92 15.11 10.22 6.89
N LYS A 93 16.33 9.70 6.71
CA LYS A 93 16.97 9.55 5.40
C LYS A 93 16.70 8.14 4.87
N ALA A 94 15.51 7.92 4.32
CA ALA A 94 15.28 6.75 3.48
C ALA A 94 15.97 6.98 2.12
N SER A 95 16.55 5.94 1.54
CA SER A 95 17.14 5.97 0.20
C SER A 95 16.45 5.00 -0.77
N GLY A 96 15.65 4.08 -0.25
CA GLY A 96 14.79 3.19 -1.04
C GLY A 96 13.53 2.82 -0.28
N TYR A 97 12.54 2.30 -1.00
CA TYR A 97 11.32 1.76 -0.42
C TYR A 97 10.82 0.54 -1.19
N HIS A 98 10.04 -0.29 -0.51
CA HIS A 98 9.32 -1.42 -1.09
C HIS A 98 7.87 -1.39 -0.61
N VAL A 99 6.96 -1.80 -1.49
CA VAL A 99 5.53 -1.85 -1.19
C VAL A 99 5.02 -3.24 -1.51
N GLY A 100 4.35 -3.86 -0.55
CA GLY A 100 3.78 -5.19 -0.65
C GLY A 100 2.29 -5.21 -0.34
N ALA A 101 1.61 -6.26 -0.78
CA ALA A 101 0.24 -6.57 -0.39
C ALA A 101 0.20 -7.97 0.22
N PHE A 102 -0.50 -8.14 1.35
CA PHE A 102 -0.61 -9.43 2.02
C PHE A 102 -1.95 -9.59 2.74
N TYR A 103 -2.28 -10.80 3.18
CA TYR A 103 -3.44 -11.09 4.03
C TYR A 103 -2.94 -11.65 5.36
N PRO A 104 -3.22 -10.98 6.51
CA PRO A 104 -2.77 -11.44 7.83
C PRO A 104 -3.50 -12.69 8.31
#